data_AF-A0A550HUL1-F1
#
_entry.id   AF-A0A550HUL1-F1
#
_cell.length_a   1.000
_cell.length_b   1.000
_cell.length_c   1.000
_cell.angle_alpha   90.00
_cell.angle_beta   90.00
_cell.angle_gamma   90.00
#
_symmetry.space_group_name_H-M   'P 1'
#
loop_
_entity.id
_entity.type
_entity.pdbx_description
1 polymer ?
#
loop_
_entity_poly.entity_id
_entity_poly.type
_entity_poly.pdbx_seq_one_letter_code
_entity_poly.pdbx_strand_id
1 'polypeptide(L)' 'MSKPVEVTDATFDQFVKENPKVVVDCWAAWCAPCRMLSPTIDELAAEKTDISFAKLDVDHNR' A
#
# COMPACT_ATOMS: atom_id res chain seq x y z
N MET A 1 -1.48 -14.02 7.26
CA MET A 1 -1.90 -12.70 7.77
C MET A 1 -0.88 -11.67 7.30
N SER A 2 -0.88 -11.34 6.00
CA SER A 2 0.00 -10.31 5.47
C SER A 2 -0.66 -8.96 5.64
N LYS A 3 0.09 -8.00 6.19
CA LYS A 3 -0.30 -6.58 6.22
C LYS A 3 0.38 -5.87 5.05
N PRO A 4 -0.20 -4.79 4.51
CA PRO A 4 0.50 -3.96 3.53
C PRO A 4 1.84 -3.47 4.07
N VAL A 5 2.84 -3.40 3.20
CA VAL A 5 4.17 -2.89 3.54
C VAL A 5 4.24 -1.38 3.27
N GLU A 6 4.77 -0.61 4.21
CA GLU A 6 5.04 0.81 3.96
C GLU A 6 6.22 0.94 2.98
N VAL A 7 6.01 1.65 1.89
CA VAL A 7 7.03 1.97 0.89
C VAL A 7 7.27 3.47 0.87
N THR A 8 8.45 3.86 0.42
CA THR A 8 8.84 5.25 0.19
C THR A 8 9.35 5.41 -1.24
N ASP A 9 9.64 6.63 -1.69
CA ASP A 9 10.24 6.85 -3.00
C ASP A 9 11.51 6.03 -3.23
N ALA A 10 12.29 5.81 -2.16
CA ALA A 10 13.53 5.04 -2.23
C ALA A 10 13.31 3.53 -2.41
N THR A 11 12.18 3.00 -1.97
CA THR A 11 11.91 1.53 -1.96
C THR A 11 10.82 1.10 -2.93
N PHE A 12 10.01 2.05 -3.42
CA PHE A 12 8.88 1.80 -4.32
C PHE A 12 9.29 1.06 -5.59
N ASP A 13 10.32 1.57 -6.27
CA ASP A 13 10.81 1.01 -7.53
C ASP A 13 11.27 -0.44 -7.39
N GLN A 14 11.93 -0.76 -6.29
CA GLN A 14 12.37 -2.12 -6.01
C GLN A 14 11.17 -3.01 -5.69
N PHE A 15 10.25 -2.54 -4.84
CA PHE A 15 9.05 -3.27 -4.46
C PHE A 15 8.20 -3.66 -5.68
N VAL A 16 7.97 -2.74 -6.62
CA VAL A 16 7.18 -3.01 -7.82
C VAL A 16 7.90 -3.98 -8.77
N LYS A 17 9.24 -3.95 -8.85
CA LYS A 17 10.01 -4.89 -9.68
C LYS A 17 10.02 -6.32 -9.12
N GLU A 18 10.05 -6.46 -7.80
CA GLU A 18 10.09 -7.77 -7.14
C GLU A 18 8.72 -8.46 -7.08
N ASN A 19 7.63 -7.70 -7.22
CA ASN A 19 6.27 -8.20 -7.07
C ASN A 19 5.48 -8.11 -8.39
N PRO A 20 5.01 -9.24 -8.96
CA PRO A 20 4.38 -9.24 -10.28
C PRO A 20 2.98 -8.60 -10.31
N LYS A 21 2.28 -8.55 -9.17
CA LYS A 21 1.00 -7.88 -9.00
C LYS A 21 1.04 -7.04 -7.73
N VAL A 22 0.82 -5.74 -7.86
CA VAL A 22 0.94 -4.79 -6.76
C VAL A 22 -0.29 -3.90 -6.70
N VAL A 23 -0.81 -3.70 -5.48
CA VAL A 23 -1.74 -2.62 -5.14
C VAL A 23 -1.06 -1.69 -4.17
N VAL A 24 -1.10 -0.39 -4.45
CA VAL A 24 -0.52 0.65 -3.59
C VAL A 24 -1.64 1.56 -3.09
N ASP A 25 -1.83 1.60 -1.79
CA ASP A 25 -2.69 2.56 -1.09
C ASP A 25 -1.91 3.86 -0.90
N CYS A 26 -2.08 4.79 -1.84
CA CYS A 26 -1.54 6.14 -1.74
C CYS A 26 -2.44 6.96 -0.82
N TRP A 27 -2.00 7.17 0.41
CA TRP A 27 -2.81 7.75 1.48
C TRP A 27 -2.18 9.03 2.05
N ALA A 28 -2.98 9.78 2.80
CA ALA A 28 -2.52 10.93 3.57
C ALA A 28 -3.30 11.05 4.88
N ALA A 29 -2.71 11.61 5.93
CA ALA A 29 -3.36 11.76 7.23
C ALA A 29 -4.63 12.64 7.14
N TRP A 30 -4.61 13.65 6.28
CA TRP A 30 -5.72 14.57 6.03
C TRP A 30 -6.82 13.99 5.13
N CYS A 31 -6.57 12.85 4.48
CA CYS A 31 -7.52 12.24 3.54
C CYS A 31 -8.59 11.41 4.27
N ALA A 32 -9.75 12.02 4.57
CA ALA A 32 -10.86 11.33 5.21
C ALA A 32 -11.39 10.11 4.42
N PRO A 33 -11.55 10.18 3.07
CA PRO A 33 -11.92 9.00 2.28
C PRO A 33 -10.89 7.87 2.36
N CYS A 34 -9.59 8.18 2.38
CA CYS A 34 -8.54 7.18 2.49
C CYS A 34 -8.65 6.41 3.81
N ARG A 35 -8.91 7.10 4.93
CA ARG A 35 -9.11 6.43 6.23
C ARG A 35 -10.30 5.45 6.24
N MET A 36 -11.31 5.67 5.39
CA MET A 36 -12.43 4.73 5.24
C MET A 36 -12.06 3.54 4.34
N LEU A 37 -11.18 3.74 3.35
CA LEU A 37 -10.78 2.73 2.38
C LEU A 37 -9.65 1.82 2.89
N SER A 38 -8.67 2.36 3.61
CA SER A 38 -7.49 1.61 4.08
C SER A 38 -7.84 0.32 4.86
N PRO A 39 -8.89 0.27 5.71
CA PRO A 39 -9.29 -0.99 6.35
C PRO A 39 -9.69 -2.08 5.34
N THR A 40 -10.41 -1.73 4.27
CA THR A 40 -10.76 -2.67 3.19
C THR A 40 -9.53 -3.14 2.43
N ILE A 41 -8.54 -2.27 2.23
CA ILE A 41 -7.25 -2.68 1.64
C ILE A 41 -6.49 -3.64 2.55
N ASP A 42 -6.48 -3.38 3.86
CA ASP A 42 -5.83 -4.24 4.85
C ASP A 42 -6.50 -5.63 4.92
N GLU A 43 -7.82 -5.71 4.80
CA GLU A 43 -8.58 -6.96 4.70
C GLU A 43 -8.22 -7.74 3.43
N LEU A 44 -8.20 -7.06 2.27
CA LEU A 44 -7.81 -7.67 1.00
C LEU A 44 -6.36 -8.19 1.02
N ALA A 45 -5.45 -7.48 1.69
CA ALA A 45 -4.06 -7.91 1.87
C ALA A 45 -3.93 -9.18 2.73
N ALA A 46 -4.88 -9.41 3.64
CA ALA A 46 -4.92 -10.63 4.44
C ALA A 46 -5.48 -11.83 3.65
N GLU A 47 -6.41 -11.59 2.72
CA GLU A 47 -7.10 -12.62 1.93
C GLU A 47 -6.36 -13.03 0.65
N LYS A 48 -5.76 -12.07 -0.05
CA LYS A 48 -5.13 -12.27 -1.35
C LYS A 48 -3.65 -12.60 -1.17
N THR A 49 -3.26 -13.82 -1.52
CA THR A 49 -1.88 -14.29 -1.43
C THR A 49 -1.09 -14.09 -2.73
N ASP A 50 -1.77 -13.80 -3.85
CA ASP A 50 -1.15 -13.61 -5.16
C ASP A 50 -0.92 -12.14 -5.53
N ILE A 51 -1.28 -11.21 -4.64
CA ILE A 51 -1.13 -9.77 -4.83
C ILE A 51 -0.35 -9.22 -3.64
N SER A 52 0.66 -8.41 -3.93
CA SER A 52 1.43 -7.70 -2.92
C SER A 52 0.80 -6.33 -2.67
N PHE A 53 0.63 -5.97 -1.40
CA PHE A 53 0.02 -4.71 -0.99
C PHE A 53 1.04 -3.80 -0.34
N ALA A 54 1.02 -2.53 -0.73
CA ALA A 54 1.86 -1.49 -0.14
C ALA A 54 1.06 -0.25 0.24
N LYS A 55 1.60 0.53 1.16
CA LYS A 55 1.11 1.85 1.56
C LYS A 55 2.18 2.89 1.27
N LEU A 56 1.76 4.04 0.71
CA LEU A 56 2.63 5.15 0.38
C LEU A 56 2.00 6.44 0.91
N ASP A 57 2.65 7.06 1.90
CA ASP A 57 2.22 8.35 2.42
C ASP A 57 2.64 9.47 1.47
N VAL A 58 1.66 10.11 0.82
CA VAL A 58 1.92 11.17 -0.18
C VAL A 58 2.39 12.48 0.45
N ASP A 59 2.24 12.67 1.77
CA ASP A 59 2.79 13.85 2.45
C ASP A 59 4.33 13.77 2.55
N HIS A 60 4.89 12.55 2.56
CA HIS A 60 6.31 12.29 2.78
C HIS A 60 7.07 11.78 1.55
N ASN A 61 6.40 11.62 0.40
CA ASN A 61 6.94 11.00 -0.82
C ASN A 61 6.50 11.80 -2.08
N ARG A 62 7.39 12.00 -3.08
CA ARG A 62 7.19 12.88 -4.25
C ARG A 62 7.74 12.33 -5.57
#